data_AF-A0A813EZV0-F1
#
_entry.id   AF-A0A813EZV0-F1
#
_cell.length_a   1.000
_cell.length_b   1.000
_cell.length_c   1.000
_cell.angle_alpha   90.00
_cell.angle_beta   90.00
_cell.angle_gamma   90.00
#
_symmetry.space_group_name_H-M   'P 1'
#
loop_
_entity.id
_entity.type
_entity.pdbx_description
1 polymer ?
#
loop_
_entity_poly.entity_id
_entity_poly.type
_entity_poly.pdbx_seq_one_letter_code
_entity_poly.pdbx_strand_id
1 'polypeptide(L)'
;MIPSSQMTSPALALFRRALFGHSCVPASRRGLSAVNSDSPWPMSQVDRLDRRYKRLRGLLGKLRWQPITHFQAFGQDHQLPVCISKSNFEPPSISRVQLEYFAGFFDGDGCVSASTGNSGCDLRITQSSRQAEALLLFCKAFGGSIRIHETSMGMHRPTICWR
;
A
#
# COMPACT_ATOMS: atom_id res chain seq x y z
N MET A 1 16.33 38.74 -25.66
CA MET A 1 15.88 39.24 -24.34
C MET A 1 14.37 39.02 -24.25
N ILE A 2 13.95 38.05 -23.44
CA ILE A 2 12.54 37.69 -23.20
C ILE A 2 12.36 37.76 -21.68
N PRO A 3 11.36 38.49 -21.13
CA PRO A 3 11.25 38.67 -19.70
C PRO A 3 10.60 37.44 -19.02
N SER A 4 11.26 37.00 -17.95
CA SER A 4 10.79 36.00 -16.99
C SER A 4 9.60 36.53 -16.20
N SER A 5 8.40 36.03 -16.51
CA SER A 5 7.23 36.19 -15.65
C SER A 5 7.22 35.12 -14.57
N GLN A 6 7.36 35.59 -13.33
CA GLN A 6 7.28 34.81 -12.10
C GLN A 6 5.83 34.31 -11.90
N MET A 7 5.65 33.00 -11.79
CA MET A 7 4.44 32.41 -11.21
C MET A 7 4.74 32.00 -9.77
N THR A 8 4.26 32.79 -8.82
CA THR A 8 4.16 32.42 -7.41
C THR A 8 2.87 31.61 -7.22
N SER A 9 3.01 30.32 -6.93
CA SER A 9 1.87 29.44 -6.59
C SER A 9 1.77 29.31 -5.06
N PRO A 10 0.65 29.71 -4.44
CA PRO A 10 0.44 29.63 -2.99
C PRO A 10 -0.20 28.28 -2.64
N ALA A 11 0.56 27.19 -2.77
CA ALA A 11 0.07 25.84 -2.47
C ALA A 11 0.85 25.17 -1.31
N LEU A 12 1.21 25.96 -0.29
CA LEU A 12 1.91 25.48 0.93
C LEU A 12 1.31 26.08 2.20
N ALA A 13 -0.01 25.96 2.38
CA ALA A 13 -0.64 26.31 3.65
C ALA A 13 -1.97 25.56 3.80
N LEU A 14 -1.94 24.27 4.12
CA LEU A 14 -3.03 23.52 4.77
C LEU A 14 -2.62 22.04 4.88
N PHE A 15 -1.99 21.63 5.99
CA PHE A 15 -2.19 20.33 6.66
C PHE A 15 -1.28 20.21 7.90
N ARG A 16 -1.51 21.07 8.90
CA ARG A 16 -0.91 20.92 10.24
C ARG A 16 -1.91 21.37 11.29
N ARG A 17 -2.96 20.57 11.53
CA ARG A 17 -3.86 20.77 12.68
C ARG A 17 -4.74 19.55 12.97
N ALA A 18 -4.14 18.46 13.44
CA ALA A 18 -4.90 17.34 14.01
C ALA A 18 -4.07 16.51 14.99
N LEU A 19 -3.30 17.14 15.86
CA LEU A 19 -2.73 16.50 17.05
C LEU A 19 -2.81 17.51 18.19
N PHE A 20 -3.24 17.03 19.36
CA PHE A 20 -3.44 17.71 20.64
C PHE A 20 -4.78 18.44 20.83
N GLY A 21 -5.57 17.95 21.80
CA GLY A 21 -6.50 18.83 22.51
C GLY A 21 -7.79 18.24 23.07
N HIS A 22 -7.81 17.05 23.67
CA HIS A 22 -8.90 16.74 24.62
C HIS A 22 -8.35 16.07 25.89
N SER A 23 -8.19 16.90 26.92
CA SER A 23 -8.03 16.46 28.31
C SER A 23 -9.32 15.76 28.75
N CYS A 24 -9.23 14.46 29.03
CA CYS A 24 -10.29 13.71 29.68
C CYS A 24 -10.27 14.00 31.19
N VAL A 25 -11.40 14.50 31.70
CA VAL A 25 -11.68 14.68 33.12
C VAL A 25 -11.93 13.31 33.78
N PRO A 26 -11.40 13.02 34.98
CA PRO A 26 -11.71 11.79 35.70
C PRO A 26 -13.10 11.91 36.35
N ALA A 27 -14.09 11.19 35.82
CA ALA A 27 -15.38 11.04 36.46
C ALA A 27 -15.29 10.04 37.63
N SER A 28 -15.51 10.56 38.85
CA SER A 28 -15.63 9.81 40.09
C SER A 28 -16.79 8.80 40.03
N ARG A 29 -16.48 7.50 40.07
CA ARG A 29 -17.47 6.42 40.17
C ARG A 29 -17.83 6.17 41.63
N ARG A 30 -19.01 6.64 42.03
CA ARG A 30 -19.72 6.13 43.22
C ARG A 30 -20.22 4.71 42.94
N GLY A 31 -20.09 3.87 43.96
CA GLY A 31 -20.34 2.44 43.92
C GLY A 31 -21.75 2.09 43.46
N LEU A 32 -21.82 1.20 42.48
CA LEU A 32 -23.01 0.44 42.15
C LEU A 32 -22.82 -0.98 42.67
N SER A 33 -23.70 -1.30 43.60
CA SER A 33 -23.97 -2.59 44.20
C SER A 33 -23.92 -3.74 43.19
N ALA A 34 -23.21 -4.81 43.59
CA ALA A 34 -23.18 -6.09 42.92
C ALA A 34 -24.58 -6.73 42.88
N VAL A 35 -25.28 -6.53 41.77
CA VAL A 35 -26.39 -7.39 41.39
C VAL A 35 -25.78 -8.62 40.75
N ASN A 36 -25.72 -9.71 41.52
CA ASN A 36 -25.33 -11.03 41.04
C ASN A 36 -26.48 -11.57 40.17
N SER A 37 -26.47 -11.25 38.88
CA SER A 37 -27.36 -11.84 37.88
C SER A 37 -26.64 -12.96 37.15
N ASP A 38 -26.54 -14.12 37.80
CA ASP A 38 -26.15 -15.41 37.18
C ASP A 38 -27.26 -15.93 36.28
N SER A 39 -27.64 -15.13 35.27
CA SER A 39 -28.55 -15.56 34.23
C SER A 39 -27.72 -15.94 33.00
N PRO A 40 -27.71 -17.23 32.60
CA PRO A 40 -27.05 -17.67 31.37
C PRO A 40 -27.89 -17.20 30.18
N TRP A 41 -27.81 -15.91 29.88
CA TRP A 41 -28.59 -15.32 28.80
C TRP A 41 -28.26 -16.05 27.50
N PRO A 42 -29.29 -16.43 26.71
CA PRO A 42 -29.08 -17.00 25.40
C PRO A 42 -28.23 -16.02 24.58
N MET A 43 -27.06 -16.49 24.16
CA MET A 43 -26.09 -15.72 23.37
C MET A 43 -26.81 -14.88 22.33
N SER A 44 -26.58 -13.56 22.36
CA SER A 44 -27.26 -12.64 21.46
C SER A 44 -27.00 -13.06 20.01
N GLN A 45 -27.93 -12.73 19.12
CA GLN A 45 -27.74 -13.03 17.70
C GLN A 45 -26.46 -12.37 17.15
N VAL A 46 -26.10 -11.20 17.69
CA VAL A 46 -24.88 -10.46 17.36
C VAL A 46 -23.63 -11.23 17.79
N ASP A 47 -23.59 -11.76 19.01
CA ASP A 47 -22.45 -12.55 19.50
C ASP A 47 -22.22 -13.82 18.67
N ARG A 48 -23.33 -14.46 18.25
CA ARG A 48 -23.26 -15.62 17.36
C ARG A 48 -22.66 -15.25 16.00
N LEU A 49 -23.03 -14.10 15.44
CA LEU A 49 -22.47 -13.59 14.18
C LEU A 49 -21.00 -13.24 14.32
N ASP A 50 -20.60 -12.55 15.38
CA ASP A 50 -19.20 -12.20 15.64
C ASP A 50 -18.32 -13.45 15.77
N ARG A 51 -18.76 -14.46 16.53
CA ARG A 51 -18.04 -15.74 16.65
C ARG A 51 -17.90 -16.44 15.31
N ARG A 52 -18.95 -16.45 14.49
CA ARG A 52 -18.91 -17.04 13.14
C ARG A 52 -17.97 -16.26 12.23
N TYR A 53 -18.00 -14.94 12.27
CA TYR A 53 -17.12 -14.08 11.50
C TYR A 53 -15.64 -14.29 11.86
N LYS A 54 -15.33 -14.36 13.17
CA LYS A 54 -13.98 -14.66 13.68
C LYS A 54 -13.50 -16.03 13.22
N ARG A 55 -14.36 -17.08 13.31
CA ARG A 55 -14.04 -18.41 12.76
C ARG A 55 -13.76 -18.35 11.27
N LEU A 56 -14.62 -17.67 10.50
CA LEU A 56 -14.46 -17.55 9.06
C LEU A 56 -13.15 -16.83 8.70
N ARG A 57 -12.83 -15.70 9.34
CA ARG A 57 -11.55 -15.02 9.15
C ARG A 57 -10.36 -15.91 9.52
N GLY A 58 -10.47 -16.69 10.60
CA GLY A 58 -9.45 -17.64 10.99
C GLY A 58 -9.25 -18.78 9.98
N LEU A 59 -10.32 -19.22 9.31
CA LEU A 59 -10.24 -20.22 8.23
C LEU A 59 -9.67 -19.61 6.95
N LEU A 60 -10.18 -18.45 6.55
CA LEU A 60 -9.69 -17.72 5.38
C LEU A 60 -8.21 -17.40 5.53
N GLY A 61 -7.77 -16.91 6.70
CA GLY A 61 -6.36 -16.61 6.99
C GLY A 61 -5.40 -17.79 6.83
N LYS A 62 -5.90 -19.04 6.84
CA LYS A 62 -5.10 -20.25 6.64
C LYS A 62 -5.03 -20.70 5.18
N LEU A 63 -5.89 -20.17 4.31
CA LEU A 63 -5.86 -20.50 2.88
C LEU A 63 -4.65 -19.85 2.23
N ARG A 64 -3.89 -20.63 1.47
CA ARG A 64 -2.78 -20.11 0.67
C ARG A 64 -3.34 -19.61 -0.65
N TRP A 65 -2.91 -18.42 -1.07
CA TRP A 65 -3.12 -17.99 -2.44
C TRP A 65 -2.28 -18.85 -3.38
N GLN A 66 -2.81 -19.10 -4.57
CA GLN A 66 -2.02 -19.70 -5.64
C GLN A 66 -0.85 -18.77 -5.97
N PRO A 67 0.35 -19.31 -6.24
CA PRO A 67 1.49 -18.51 -6.68
C PRO A 67 1.11 -17.70 -7.91
N ILE A 68 1.35 -16.38 -7.86
CA ILE A 68 1.18 -15.55 -9.05
C ILE A 68 2.36 -15.78 -9.97
N THR A 69 2.07 -16.21 -11.20
CA THR A 69 3.06 -16.33 -12.26
C THR A 69 2.88 -15.27 -13.36
N HIS A 70 1.70 -14.67 -13.44
CA HIS A 70 1.33 -13.68 -14.46
C HIS A 70 0.53 -12.54 -13.86
N PHE A 71 0.57 -11.37 -14.49
CA PHE A 71 -0.30 -10.24 -14.17
C PHE A 71 -0.72 -9.51 -15.44
N GLN A 72 -1.91 -8.90 -15.39
CA GLN A 72 -2.42 -8.10 -16.49
C GLN A 72 -2.11 -6.62 -16.27
N ALA A 73 -1.66 -5.94 -17.31
CA ALA A 73 -1.49 -4.48 -17.33
C ALA A 73 -1.63 -3.96 -18.76
N PHE A 74 -2.27 -2.81 -18.93
CA PHE A 74 -2.58 -2.25 -20.26
C PHE A 74 -3.28 -3.23 -21.21
N GLY A 75 -4.11 -4.13 -20.65
CA GLY A 75 -4.79 -5.17 -21.41
C GLY A 75 -3.90 -6.35 -21.85
N GLN A 76 -2.60 -6.34 -21.52
CA GLN A 76 -1.64 -7.40 -21.86
C GLN A 76 -1.30 -8.24 -20.63
N ASP A 77 -1.09 -9.54 -20.83
CA ASP A 77 -0.64 -10.46 -19.77
C ASP A 77 0.88 -10.55 -19.77
N HIS A 78 1.49 -10.46 -18.58
CA HIS A 78 2.92 -10.42 -18.37
C HIS A 78 3.36 -11.51 -17.41
N GLN A 79 4.32 -12.33 -17.82
CA GLN A 79 4.92 -13.37 -16.99
C GLN A 79 5.97 -12.77 -16.03
N LEU A 80 5.96 -13.22 -14.78
CA LEU A 80 6.95 -12.85 -13.77
C LEU A 80 8.16 -13.81 -13.80
N PRO A 81 9.39 -13.32 -13.53
CA PRO A 81 9.75 -11.91 -13.34
C PRO A 81 9.79 -11.16 -14.67
N VAL A 82 9.31 -9.90 -14.68
CA VAL A 82 9.46 -9.03 -15.84
C VAL A 82 10.80 -8.31 -15.74
N CYS A 83 11.70 -8.61 -16.66
CA CYS A 83 12.97 -7.92 -16.83
C CYS A 83 12.95 -7.21 -18.18
N ILE A 84 13.02 -5.88 -18.16
CA ILE A 84 13.10 -5.11 -19.40
C ILE A 84 14.58 -5.02 -19.79
N SER A 85 14.96 -5.76 -20.83
CA SER A 85 16.32 -5.76 -21.36
C SER A 85 16.71 -4.36 -21.82
N LYS A 86 17.83 -3.84 -21.28
CA LYS A 86 18.37 -2.52 -21.62
C LYS A 86 18.91 -2.42 -23.05
N SER A 87 19.05 -3.53 -23.77
CA SER A 87 19.70 -3.58 -25.08
C SER A 87 18.96 -2.82 -26.20
N ASN A 88 17.70 -2.45 -25.98
CA ASN A 88 16.89 -1.66 -26.94
C ASN A 88 16.43 -0.32 -26.36
N PHE A 89 16.99 0.11 -25.23
CA PHE A 89 16.62 1.34 -24.56
C PHE A 89 17.49 2.50 -25.06
N GLU A 90 17.06 3.14 -26.14
CA GLU A 90 17.21 4.60 -26.18
C GLU A 90 16.47 5.13 -24.95
N PRO A 91 17.08 6.01 -24.12
CA PRO A 91 16.39 6.57 -22.97
C PRO A 91 15.07 7.16 -23.48
N PRO A 92 13.90 6.67 -23.05
CA PRO A 92 12.66 7.30 -23.45
C PRO A 92 12.78 8.76 -23.03
N SER A 93 12.44 9.68 -23.93
CA SER A 93 12.35 11.09 -23.59
C SER A 93 11.20 11.27 -22.59
N ILE A 94 11.46 11.01 -21.31
CA ILE A 94 10.47 11.14 -20.26
C ILE A 94 10.10 12.62 -20.21
N SER A 95 8.84 12.92 -20.53
CA SER A 95 8.33 14.28 -20.46
C SER A 95 8.31 14.78 -19.02
N ARG A 96 8.36 16.10 -18.84
CA ARG A 96 8.25 16.72 -17.51
C ARG A 96 7.00 16.28 -16.75
N VAL A 97 5.86 16.18 -17.44
CA VAL A 97 4.58 15.74 -16.84
C VAL A 97 4.67 14.29 -16.34
N GLN A 98 5.35 13.41 -17.07
CA GLN A 98 5.57 12.03 -16.63
C GLN A 98 6.49 11.98 -15.41
N LEU A 99 7.56 12.78 -15.38
CA LEU A 99 8.43 12.87 -14.20
C LEU A 99 7.68 13.35 -12.96
N GLU A 100 6.82 14.36 -13.10
CA GLU A 100 5.98 14.87 -12.01
C GLU A 100 4.99 13.79 -11.51
N TYR A 101 4.39 13.02 -12.42
CA TYR A 101 3.58 11.85 -12.07
C TYR A 101 4.40 10.80 -11.32
N PHE A 102 5.58 10.42 -11.82
CA PHE A 102 6.42 9.41 -11.18
C PHE A 102 6.87 9.85 -9.78
N ALA A 103 7.22 11.13 -9.61
CA ALA A 103 7.57 11.68 -8.31
C ALA A 103 6.39 11.60 -7.32
N GLY A 104 5.20 12.06 -7.73
CA GLY A 104 4.01 12.01 -6.89
C GLY A 104 3.57 10.58 -6.55
N PHE A 105 3.64 9.66 -7.52
CA PHE A 105 3.32 8.26 -7.31
C PHE A 105 4.32 7.59 -6.33
N PHE A 106 5.61 7.86 -6.50
CA PHE A 106 6.64 7.32 -5.62
C PHE A 106 6.55 7.91 -4.20
N ASP A 107 6.16 9.17 -4.04
CA ASP A 107 5.96 9.75 -2.71
C ASP A 107 4.79 9.08 -1.95
N GLY A 108 3.74 8.67 -2.66
CA GLY A 108 2.59 7.97 -2.07
C GLY A 108 2.84 6.49 -1.76
N ASP A 109 3.36 5.74 -2.74
CA ASP A 109 3.44 4.27 -2.69
C ASP A 109 4.87 3.72 -2.78
N GLY A 110 5.86 4.59 -2.92
CA GLY A 110 7.27 4.22 -2.97
C GLY A 110 7.89 4.02 -1.60
N CYS A 111 8.98 3.28 -1.59
CA CYS A 111 9.78 3.01 -0.40
C CYS A 111 11.25 3.12 -0.75
N VAL A 112 12.01 3.83 0.09
CA VAL A 112 13.47 3.89 0.04
C VAL A 112 13.99 3.16 1.27
N SER A 113 14.80 2.13 1.07
CA SER A 113 15.44 1.41 2.17
C SER A 113 16.95 1.37 2.00
N ALA A 114 17.70 1.48 3.10
CA ALA A 114 19.14 1.27 3.08
C ALA A 114 19.42 -0.24 3.15
N SER A 115 20.28 -0.75 2.27
CA SER A 115 20.66 -2.16 2.32
C SER A 115 21.77 -2.36 3.34
N THR A 116 21.51 -3.11 4.41
CA THR A 116 22.54 -3.51 5.37
C THR A 116 23.58 -4.40 4.66
N GLY A 117 24.78 -3.85 4.41
CA GLY A 117 25.90 -4.58 3.78
C GLY A 117 26.33 -4.06 2.41
N ASN A 118 25.54 -3.18 1.77
CA ASN A 118 25.94 -2.48 0.54
C ASN A 118 25.86 -0.96 0.79
N SER A 119 26.73 -0.17 0.17
CA SER A 119 26.73 1.30 0.27
C SER A 119 25.59 1.98 -0.52
N GLY A 120 24.47 1.30 -0.74
CA GLY A 120 23.39 1.73 -1.63
C GLY A 120 22.00 1.78 -0.98
N CYS A 121 21.07 2.42 -1.69
CA CYS A 121 19.65 2.39 -1.39
C CYS A 121 18.90 1.44 -2.36
N ASP A 122 17.87 0.79 -1.84
CA ASP A 122 16.88 0.01 -2.60
C ASP A 122 15.63 0.87 -2.74
N LEU A 123 15.22 1.11 -3.99
CA LEU A 123 13.99 1.79 -4.33
C LEU A 123 12.96 0.73 -4.68
N ARG A 124 11.79 0.82 -4.06
CA ARG A 124 10.73 -0.17 -4.25
C ARG A 124 9.38 0.50 -4.38
N ILE A 125 8.55 -0.04 -5.26
CA ILE A 125 7.12 0.22 -5.28
C ILE A 125 6.42 -1.13 -5.22
N THR A 126 5.49 -1.30 -4.29
CA THR A 126 4.71 -2.53 -4.14
C THR A 126 3.25 -2.25 -4.49
N GLN A 127 2.68 -3.04 -5.39
CA GLN A 127 1.29 -2.91 -5.82
C GLN A 127 0.57 -4.26 -5.79
N SER A 128 -0.76 -4.21 -5.78
CA SER A 128 -1.55 -5.40 -6.08
C SER A 128 -1.31 -5.84 -7.52
N SER A 129 -1.30 -7.15 -7.78
CA SER A 129 -1.17 -7.69 -9.14
C SER A 129 -2.28 -7.25 -10.11
N ARG A 130 -3.38 -6.67 -9.61
CA ARG A 130 -4.47 -6.11 -10.42
C ARG A 130 -4.27 -4.66 -10.87
N GLN A 131 -3.28 -3.96 -10.33
CA GLN A 131 -3.00 -2.54 -10.58
C GLN A 131 -1.50 -2.35 -10.88
N ALA A 132 -1.00 -3.23 -11.75
CA ALA A 132 0.43 -3.37 -12.03
C ALA A 132 0.92 -2.38 -13.11
N GLU A 133 0.03 -1.60 -13.72
CA GLU A 133 0.32 -0.66 -14.80
C GLU A 133 1.41 0.32 -14.40
N ALA A 134 1.31 0.89 -13.19
CA ALA A 134 2.31 1.80 -12.66
C ALA A 134 3.69 1.13 -12.61
N LEU A 135 3.78 -0.12 -12.13
CA LEU A 135 5.05 -0.84 -12.05
C LEU A 135 5.71 -1.02 -13.43
N LEU A 136 4.92 -1.28 -14.47
CA LEU A 136 5.44 -1.34 -15.84
C LEU A 136 5.90 0.02 -16.35
N LEU A 137 5.22 1.12 -15.99
CA LEU A 137 5.68 2.46 -16.36
C LEU A 137 7.01 2.78 -15.68
N PHE A 138 7.17 2.48 -14.39
CA PHE A 138 8.44 2.61 -13.69
C PHE A 138 9.52 1.73 -14.31
N CYS A 139 9.19 0.48 -14.65
CA CYS A 139 10.15 -0.43 -15.26
C CYS A 139 10.62 0.06 -16.64
N LYS A 140 9.70 0.63 -17.44
CA LYS A 140 10.05 1.25 -18.72
C LYS A 140 10.83 2.56 -18.54
N ALA A 141 10.47 3.41 -17.60
CA ALA A 141 11.12 4.70 -17.42
C ALA A 141 12.53 4.59 -16.82
N PHE A 142 12.71 3.72 -15.83
CA PHE A 142 13.90 3.67 -14.99
C PHE A 142 14.64 2.33 -15.04
N GLY A 143 14.14 1.35 -15.80
CA GLY A 143 14.68 -0.01 -15.84
C GLY A 143 14.28 -0.84 -14.62
N GLY A 144 15.18 -1.68 -14.11
CA GLY A 144 14.87 -2.58 -13.00
C GLY A 144 14.02 -3.78 -13.43
N SER A 145 13.27 -4.33 -12.48
CA SER A 145 12.56 -5.61 -12.61
C SER A 145 11.28 -5.64 -11.80
N ILE A 146 10.27 -6.34 -12.30
CA ILE A 146 9.03 -6.61 -11.55
C ILE A 146 9.06 -8.05 -11.06
N ARG A 147 8.87 -8.24 -9.75
CA ARG A 147 8.94 -9.54 -9.08
C ARG A 147 7.78 -9.71 -8.10
N ILE A 148 7.56 -10.93 -7.66
CA ILE A 148 6.64 -11.21 -6.54
C ILE A 148 7.28 -10.65 -5.27
N HIS A 149 6.54 -9.84 -4.52
CA HIS A 149 7.01 -9.32 -3.24
C HIS A 149 6.65 -10.28 -2.11
N GLU A 150 5.35 -10.58 -1.98
CA GLU A 150 4.83 -11.44 -0.93
C GLU A 150 3.79 -12.41 -1.50
N THR A 151 3.99 -13.69 -1.20
CA THR A 151 2.93 -14.69 -1.35
C THR A 151 1.99 -14.54 -0.17
N SER A 152 0.83 -13.95 -0.42
CA SER A 152 -0.11 -13.66 0.65
C SER A 152 -0.86 -14.91 1.11
N MET A 153 -1.35 -14.87 2.35
CA MET A 153 -2.32 -15.84 2.87
C MET A 153 -3.69 -15.18 3.05
N GLY A 154 -4.73 -15.95 2.79
CA GLY A 154 -6.10 -15.66 3.15
C GLY A 154 -6.67 -14.38 2.59
N MET A 155 -6.79 -13.34 3.42
CA MET A 155 -7.44 -12.08 3.02
C MET A 155 -6.48 -11.05 2.42
N HIS A 156 -5.17 -11.25 2.58
CA HIS A 156 -4.18 -10.38 1.94
C HIS A 156 -4.04 -10.80 0.49
N ARG A 157 -4.12 -9.84 -0.42
CA ARG A 157 -3.91 -10.13 -1.84
C ARG A 157 -2.42 -10.19 -2.13
N PRO A 158 -1.99 -11.15 -2.94
CA PRO A 158 -0.61 -11.19 -3.42
C PRO A 158 -0.22 -9.87 -4.09
N THR A 159 0.99 -9.43 -3.76
CA THR A 159 1.57 -8.19 -4.25
C THR A 159 2.83 -8.46 -5.06
N ILE A 160 3.04 -7.60 -6.04
CA ILE A 160 4.25 -7.57 -6.86
C ILE A 160 4.97 -6.26 -6.62
N CYS A 161 6.29 -6.24 -6.81
CA CYS A 161 7.09 -5.04 -6.64
C CYS A 161 7.99 -4.77 -7.84
N TRP A 162 8.19 -3.48 -8.12
CA TRP A 162 9.27 -2.98 -8.95
C TRP A 162 10.49 -2.69 -8.08
N ARG A 163 11.68 -3.13 -8.53
CA ARG A 163 13.01 -2.84 -7.97
C ARG A 163 14.10 -2.99 -9.02
#